data_AF-A0A8C2EDH2-F1
#
_entry.id   AF-A0A8C2EDH2-F1
#
_cell.length_a   1.000
_cell.length_b   1.000
_cell.length_c   1.000
_cell.angle_alpha   90.00
_cell.angle_beta   90.00
_cell.angle_gamma   90.00
#
_symmetry.space_group_name_H-M   'P 1'
#
loop_
_entity.id
_entity.type
_entity.pdbx_description
1 polymer ?
#
loop_
_entity_poly.entity_id
_entity_poly.type
_entity_poly.pdbx_seq_one_letter_code
_entity_poly.pdbx_strand_id
1 'polypeptide(L)'
;TQTVPFNRPIHGGLLEGIIVTVSFVPLLSIRVFSRFQVDLMHGSDIVLHFNPRYEGGSEYVVHNTCHYGHWGSEERKYETPFPRAQTFALQILISTNGKPFFEYKHRMPFSHVDSICIGGMVELSLVIFLCRNAFGVVQ
;
A
#
# COMPACT_ATOMS: atom_id res chain seq x y z
N THR A 1 -8.46 1.13 -16.53
CA THR A 1 -7.45 0.44 -15.71
C THR A 1 -6.11 1.11 -15.95
N GLN A 2 -5.22 1.07 -14.96
CA GLN A 2 -3.88 1.64 -15.00
C GLN A 2 -2.86 0.51 -15.19
N THR A 3 -1.80 0.79 -15.94
CA THR A 3 -0.76 -0.20 -16.25
C THR A 3 0.08 -0.52 -15.01
N VAL A 4 0.36 -1.79 -14.77
CA VAL A 4 1.25 -2.29 -13.71
C VAL A 4 2.53 -2.83 -14.37
N PRO A 5 3.74 -2.45 -13.93
CA PRO A 5 4.05 -1.64 -12.75
C PRO A 5 3.60 -0.19 -12.89
N PHE A 6 3.03 0.34 -11.82
CA PHE A 6 2.55 1.71 -11.71
C PHE A 6 3.49 2.49 -10.79
N ASN A 7 3.91 3.68 -11.21
CA ASN A 7 4.66 4.61 -10.38
C ASN A 7 4.03 5.99 -10.51
N ARG A 8 3.76 6.64 -9.38
CA ARG A 8 3.23 8.01 -9.35
C ARG A 8 3.96 8.86 -8.30
N PRO A 9 4.57 9.99 -8.70
CA PRO A 9 5.08 10.99 -7.76
C PRO A 9 3.97 11.56 -6.87
N ILE A 10 4.34 11.91 -5.64
CA ILE A 10 3.51 12.57 -4.64
C ILE A 10 4.12 13.95 -4.39
N HIS A 11 3.69 14.93 -5.19
CA HIS A 11 4.19 16.29 -5.08
C HIS A 11 3.78 16.90 -3.72
N GLY A 12 4.76 17.44 -2.99
CA GLY A 12 4.54 17.98 -1.65
C GLY A 12 4.63 16.96 -0.51
N GLY A 13 4.86 15.68 -0.82
CA GLY A 13 5.00 14.60 0.15
C GLY A 13 3.69 14.20 0.84
N LEU A 14 3.78 13.28 1.80
CA LEU A 14 2.63 12.88 2.61
C LEU A 14 2.48 13.75 3.86
N LEU A 15 1.27 14.26 4.07
CA LEU A 15 0.84 14.95 5.29
C LEU A 15 -0.01 14.04 6.17
N GLU A 16 -0.06 14.36 7.45
CA GLU A 16 -0.99 13.71 8.37
C GLU A 16 -2.45 13.90 7.91
N GLY A 17 -3.25 12.84 8.03
CA GLY A 17 -4.64 12.84 7.60
C GLY A 17 -4.87 12.55 6.11
N ILE A 18 -3.80 12.36 5.32
CA ILE A 18 -3.93 11.87 3.95
C ILE A 18 -4.41 10.42 3.97
N ILE A 19 -5.40 10.14 3.11
CA ILE A 19 -5.86 8.80 2.78
C ILE A 19 -5.43 8.48 1.35
N VAL A 20 -4.59 7.48 1.20
CA VAL A 20 -4.29 6.87 -0.11
C VAL A 20 -5.29 5.75 -0.34
N THR A 21 -6.16 5.90 -1.35
CA THR A 21 -7.08 4.83 -1.77
C THR A 21 -6.56 4.17 -3.03
N VAL A 22 -6.35 2.86 -2.97
CA VAL A 22 -5.93 2.03 -4.09
C VAL A 22 -6.99 0.96 -4.34
N SER A 23 -7.63 0.96 -5.51
CA SER A 23 -8.63 -0.05 -5.86
C SER A 23 -8.08 -1.04 -6.88
N PHE A 24 -8.29 -2.32 -6.61
CA PHE A 24 -7.72 -3.41 -7.39
C PHE A 24 -8.80 -4.24 -8.07
N VAL A 25 -8.53 -4.68 -9.29
CA VAL A 25 -9.32 -5.72 -9.96
C VAL A 25 -8.51 -7.01 -9.90
N PRO A 26 -9.10 -8.13 -9.48
CA PRO A 26 -8.39 -9.39 -9.38
C PRO A 26 -8.03 -9.93 -10.76
N LEU A 27 -6.76 -10.24 -10.97
CA LEU A 27 -6.35 -11.16 -12.03
C LEU A 27 -6.78 -12.56 -11.61
N LEU A 28 -7.65 -13.21 -12.40
CA LEU A 28 -7.97 -14.63 -12.23
C LEU A 28 -6.69 -15.44 -12.41
N SER A 29 -6.02 -15.75 -11.30
CA SER A 29 -4.79 -16.52 -11.30
C SER A 29 -5.04 -17.88 -10.66
N ILE A 30 -4.89 -18.92 -11.48
CA ILE A 30 -4.84 -20.34 -11.05
C ILE A 30 -3.52 -20.70 -10.34
N ARG A 31 -2.65 -19.73 -10.06
CA ARG A 31 -1.34 -20.00 -9.45
C ARG A 31 -1.46 -20.29 -7.96
N VAL A 32 -0.67 -21.26 -7.53
CA VAL A 32 -0.53 -21.67 -6.12
C VAL A 32 0.12 -20.56 -5.28
N PHE A 33 0.98 -19.76 -5.91
CA PHE A 33 1.67 -18.62 -5.32
C PHE A 33 1.40 -17.36 -6.14
N SER A 34 0.85 -16.34 -5.49
CA SER A 34 0.70 -15.00 -6.07
C SER A 34 0.93 -13.92 -5.02
N ARG A 35 1.42 -12.77 -5.46
CA ARG A 35 1.63 -11.59 -4.61
C ARG A 35 1.58 -10.32 -5.45
N PHE A 36 1.27 -9.21 -4.78
CA PHE A 36 1.43 -7.87 -5.32
C PHE A 36 1.91 -6.95 -4.21
N GLN A 37 2.40 -5.77 -4.56
CA GLN A 37 2.89 -4.81 -3.59
C GLN A 37 2.38 -3.40 -3.85
N VAL A 38 2.23 -2.65 -2.77
CA VAL A 38 2.05 -1.20 -2.74
C VAL A 38 3.17 -0.65 -1.87
N ASP A 39 4.07 0.12 -2.49
CA ASP A 39 5.26 0.65 -1.86
C ASP A 39 5.13 2.18 -1.77
N LEU A 40 5.25 2.72 -0.56
CA LEU A 40 5.49 4.14 -0.34
C LEU A 40 7.00 4.38 -0.31
N MET A 41 7.48 5.21 -1.22
CA MET A 41 8.90 5.35 -1.53
C MET A 41 9.46 6.68 -1.03
N HIS A 42 10.76 6.71 -0.74
CA HIS A 42 11.56 7.92 -0.60
C HIS A 42 12.87 7.71 -1.37
N GLY A 43 12.99 8.31 -2.56
CA GLY A 43 14.09 8.02 -3.47
C GLY A 43 14.21 6.52 -3.77
N SER A 44 15.30 5.90 -3.29
CA SER A 44 15.53 4.45 -3.42
C SER A 44 15.01 3.60 -2.25
N ASP A 45 14.57 4.24 -1.15
CA ASP A 45 14.10 3.56 0.03
C ASP A 45 12.60 3.26 -0.04
N ILE A 46 12.18 2.19 0.65
CA ILE A 46 10.78 1.81 0.81
C ILE A 46 10.38 2.12 2.25
N VAL A 47 9.67 3.23 2.45
CA VAL A 47 9.15 3.69 3.75
C VAL A 47 8.12 2.69 4.30
N LEU A 48 7.21 2.25 3.44
CA LEU A 48 6.22 1.21 3.73
C LEU A 48 6.11 0.28 2.52
N HIS A 49 6.43 -1.00 2.73
CA HIS A 49 6.12 -2.09 1.83
C HIS A 49 4.85 -2.77 2.31
N PHE A 50 3.76 -2.67 1.55
CA PHE A 50 2.53 -3.40 1.79
C PHE A 50 2.42 -4.53 0.77
N ASN A 51 2.55 -5.78 1.21
CA ASN A 51 2.67 -6.93 0.32
C ASN A 51 1.76 -8.09 0.69
N PRO A 52 0.52 -8.12 0.15
CA PRO A 52 -0.33 -9.29 0.22
C PRO A 52 0.28 -10.47 -0.53
N ARG A 53 0.31 -11.62 0.14
CA ARG A 53 0.82 -12.89 -0.35
C ARG A 53 -0.27 -13.95 -0.22
N TYR A 54 -0.39 -14.78 -1.25
CA TYR A 54 -1.30 -15.92 -1.31
C TYR A 54 -0.48 -17.17 -1.58
N GLU A 55 -0.17 -17.94 -0.54
CA GLU A 55 0.82 -19.01 -0.58
C GLU A 55 0.35 -20.23 0.22
N GLY A 56 0.42 -21.43 -0.38
CA GLY A 56 0.16 -22.69 0.34
C GLY A 56 -1.24 -22.79 0.98
N GLY A 57 -2.26 -22.16 0.37
CA GLY A 57 -3.63 -22.09 0.91
C GLY A 57 -3.82 -21.05 2.02
N SER A 58 -2.77 -20.29 2.38
CA SER A 58 -2.84 -19.18 3.33
C SER A 58 -2.82 -17.84 2.60
N GLU A 59 -3.49 -16.86 3.19
CA GLU A 59 -3.54 -15.48 2.71
C GLU A 59 -3.10 -14.57 3.85
N TYR A 60 -2.11 -13.72 3.61
CA TYR A 60 -1.58 -12.82 4.62
C TYR A 60 -0.92 -11.60 3.99
N VAL A 61 -0.78 -10.54 4.77
CA VAL A 61 -0.06 -9.33 4.35
C VAL A 61 1.24 -9.24 5.11
N VAL A 62 2.31 -8.95 4.36
CA VAL A 62 3.60 -8.56 4.93
C VAL A 62 3.73 -7.05 4.89
N HIS A 63 4.11 -6.47 6.02
CA HIS A 63 4.54 -5.07 6.12
C HIS A 63 6.02 -5.01 6.45
N ASN A 64 6.76 -4.11 5.79
CA ASN A 64 8.15 -3.88 6.11
C ASN A 64 8.62 -2.49 5.64
N THR A 65 9.88 -2.18 5.93
CA THR A 65 10.61 -1.01 5.46
C THR A 65 11.94 -1.50 4.90
N CYS A 66 12.38 -0.94 3.77
CA CYS A 66 13.68 -1.20 3.16
C CYS A 66 14.47 0.11 3.14
N HIS A 67 15.55 0.18 3.91
CA HIS A 67 16.37 1.39 4.06
C HIS A 67 17.80 1.09 3.65
N TYR A 68 18.36 1.86 2.72
CA TYR A 68 19.65 1.59 2.07
C TYR A 68 19.74 0.17 1.49
N GLY A 69 18.63 -0.35 0.94
CA GLY A 69 18.57 -1.69 0.38
C GLY A 69 18.48 -2.83 1.40
N HIS A 70 18.39 -2.53 2.70
CA HIS A 70 18.25 -3.52 3.76
C HIS A 70 16.81 -3.59 4.28
N TRP A 71 16.21 -4.77 4.17
CA TRP A 71 14.91 -5.06 4.76
C TRP A 71 14.99 -5.15 6.28
N GLY A 72 14.05 -4.51 6.97
CA GLY A 72 13.85 -4.71 8.41
C GLY A 72 13.14 -6.04 8.72
N SER A 73 12.69 -6.19 9.97
CA SER A 73 11.90 -7.35 10.39
C SER A 73 10.50 -7.33 9.76
N GLU A 74 10.08 -8.44 9.14
CA GLU A 74 8.73 -8.57 8.57
C GLU A 74 7.65 -8.57 9.66
N GLU A 75 6.58 -7.81 9.44
CA GLU A 75 5.33 -7.90 10.21
C GLU A 75 4.26 -8.60 9.37
N ARG A 76 3.84 -9.79 9.79
CA ARG A 76 2.89 -10.64 9.05
C ARG A 76 1.51 -10.60 9.69
N LYS A 77 0.46 -10.43 8.87
CA LYS A 77 -0.94 -10.42 9.31
C LYS A 77 -1.78 -11.39 8.49
N TYR A 78 -2.32 -12.40 9.18
CA TYR A 78 -3.10 -13.49 8.58
C TYR A 78 -4.61 -13.22 8.54
N GLU A 79 -5.12 -12.34 9.42
CA GLU A 79 -6.53 -11.89 9.41
C GLU A 79 -6.70 -10.76 8.36
N THR A 80 -6.57 -11.11 7.09
CA THR A 80 -6.55 -10.13 5.99
C THR A 80 -7.90 -10.04 5.29
N PRO A 81 -8.47 -8.83 5.08
CA PRO A 81 -9.70 -8.63 4.32
C PRO A 81 -9.46 -8.58 2.80
N PHE A 82 -8.35 -9.13 2.30
CA PHE A 82 -7.98 -9.11 0.89
C PHE A 82 -8.12 -10.48 0.24
N PRO A 83 -9.36 -11.02 0.12
CA PRO A 83 -9.57 -12.36 -0.39
C PRO A 83 -9.14 -12.48 -1.84
N ARG A 84 -8.58 -13.64 -2.20
CA ARG A 84 -8.25 -13.95 -3.59
C ARG A 84 -9.48 -13.79 -4.49
N ALA A 85 -9.25 -13.27 -5.70
CA ALA A 85 -10.27 -13.15 -6.74
C ALA A 85 -11.46 -12.21 -6.43
N GLN A 86 -11.35 -11.32 -5.44
CA GLN A 86 -12.34 -10.28 -5.19
C GLN A 86 -11.74 -8.89 -5.36
N THR A 87 -12.56 -7.96 -5.83
CA THR A 87 -12.25 -6.53 -5.85
C THR A 87 -12.20 -6.01 -4.42
N PHE A 88 -11.17 -5.27 -4.09
CA PHE A 88 -11.07 -4.56 -2.81
C PHE A 88 -10.42 -3.20 -3.00
N ALA A 89 -10.64 -2.32 -2.02
CA ALA A 89 -9.96 -1.05 -1.89
C ALA A 89 -9.04 -1.08 -0.67
N LEU A 90 -7.76 -0.79 -0.87
CA LEU A 90 -6.83 -0.51 0.21
C LEU A 90 -6.90 0.98 0.54
N GLN A 91 -7.11 1.31 1.81
CA GLN A 91 -7.00 2.67 2.33
C GLN A 91 -5.82 2.75 3.29
N ILE A 92 -4.82 3.55 2.94
CA ILE A 92 -3.67 3.84 3.81
C ILE A 92 -3.92 5.22 4.41
N LEU A 93 -4.20 5.26 5.71
CA LEU A 93 -4.32 6.49 6.49
C LEU A 93 -2.98 6.77 7.17
N ILE A 94 -2.42 7.95 6.91
CA ILE A 94 -1.28 8.47 7.66
C ILE A 94 -1.79 9.22 8.87
N SER A 95 -1.54 8.72 10.08
CA SER A 95 -2.02 9.34 11.32
C SER A 95 -1.14 9.01 12.51
N THR A 96 -1.03 9.97 13.44
CA THR A 96 -0.38 9.79 14.74
C THR A 96 -1.33 9.25 15.82
N ASN A 97 -2.65 9.27 15.59
CA ASN A 97 -3.67 8.97 16.62
C ASN A 97 -4.93 8.22 16.08
N GLY A 98 -4.82 7.51 14.97
CA GLY A 98 -5.94 6.79 14.34
C GLY A 98 -6.27 5.44 15.02
N LYS A 99 -7.49 4.92 14.79
CA LYS A 99 -7.85 3.52 15.05
C LYS A 99 -8.10 2.78 13.73
N PRO A 100 -7.05 2.37 13.01
CA PRO A 100 -7.21 1.62 11.76
C PRO A 100 -7.59 0.16 12.04
N PHE A 101 -8.01 -0.56 11.00
CA PHE A 101 -8.12 -2.03 11.04
C PHE A 101 -6.76 -2.69 11.29
N PHE A 102 -5.69 -2.07 10.77
CA PHE A 102 -4.30 -2.49 10.98
C PHE A 102 -3.38 -1.28 11.15
N GLU A 103 -2.45 -1.35 12.11
CA GLU A 103 -1.43 -0.34 12.38
C GLU A 103 -0.04 -0.89 12.07
N TYR A 104 0.74 -0.13 11.28
CA TYR A 104 2.18 -0.32 11.12
C TYR A 104 2.90 0.91 11.65
N LYS A 105 3.73 0.74 12.67
CA LYS A 105 4.46 1.86 13.28
C LYS A 105 5.52 2.37 12.32
N HIS A 106 5.57 3.69 12.15
CA HIS A 106 6.56 4.34 11.29
C HIS A 106 7.98 3.97 11.72
N ARG A 107 8.74 3.34 10.81
CA ARG A 107 10.19 3.06 10.99
C ARG A 107 11.07 4.11 10.34
N MET A 108 10.49 4.91 9.44
CA MET A 108 11.08 6.07 8.79
C MET A 108 10.05 7.22 8.80
N PRO A 109 10.47 8.49 8.70
CA PRO A 109 9.55 9.62 8.62
C PRO A 109 8.60 9.48 7.43
N PHE A 110 7.28 9.44 7.68
CA PHE A 110 6.29 9.39 6.60
C PHE A 110 6.33 10.65 5.71
N SER A 111 6.79 11.77 6.26
CA SER A 111 6.97 13.05 5.55
C SER A 111 8.00 12.97 4.43
N HIS A 112 8.86 11.94 4.41
CA HIS A 112 9.83 11.72 3.34
C HIS A 112 9.22 11.05 2.10
N VAL A 113 8.01 10.48 2.21
CA VAL A 113 7.41 9.76 1.09
C VAL A 113 7.19 10.69 -0.09
N ASP A 114 7.78 10.36 -1.24
CA ASP A 114 7.78 11.18 -2.46
C ASP A 114 7.08 10.50 -3.65
N SER A 115 6.79 9.20 -3.56
CA SER A 115 6.17 8.45 -4.64
C SER A 115 5.48 7.18 -4.13
N ILE A 116 4.53 6.68 -4.92
CA ILE A 116 3.90 5.38 -4.73
C ILE A 116 4.21 4.48 -5.91
N CYS A 117 4.66 3.26 -5.61
CA CYS A 117 4.94 2.21 -6.58
C CYS A 117 4.01 1.02 -6.34
N ILE A 118 3.40 0.49 -7.39
CA ILE A 118 2.51 -0.67 -7.32
C ILE A 118 2.99 -1.69 -8.35
N GLY A 119 3.14 -2.94 -7.93
CA GLY A 119 3.68 -4.01 -8.77
C GLY A 119 3.13 -5.38 -8.40
N GLY A 120 3.53 -6.38 -9.19
CA GLY A 120 3.13 -7.78 -9.01
C GLY A 120 1.82 -8.14 -9.70
N MET A 121 1.17 -9.21 -9.23
CA MET A 121 0.00 -9.81 -9.88
C MET A 121 -1.31 -9.13 -9.47
N VAL A 122 -1.52 -7.91 -9.97
CA VAL A 122 -2.75 -7.15 -9.70
C VAL A 122 -3.11 -6.25 -10.88
N GLU A 123 -4.39 -6.02 -11.13
CA GLU A 123 -4.84 -4.92 -11.99
C GLU A 123 -5.18 -3.71 -11.13
N LEU A 124 -4.71 -2.56 -11.55
CA LEU A 124 -4.94 -1.31 -10.84
C LEU A 124 -6.12 -0.57 -11.49
N SER A 125 -7.18 -0.33 -10.73
CA SER A 125 -8.31 0.47 -11.21
C SER A 125 -8.10 1.95 -10.92
N LEU A 126 -7.77 2.27 -9.68
CA LEU A 126 -7.81 3.64 -9.17
C LEU A 126 -6.71 3.88 -8.13
N VAL A 127 -6.08 5.05 -8.17
CA VAL A 127 -5.24 5.56 -7.07
C VAL A 127 -5.66 7.00 -6.80
N ILE A 128 -6.16 7.30 -5.60
CA ILE A 128 -6.54 8.66 -5.18
C ILE A 128 -5.80 9.01 -3.90
N PHE A 129 -5.33 10.26 -3.82
CA PHE A 129 -4.84 10.88 -2.58
C PHE A 129 -5.90 11.86 -2.10
N LEU A 130 -6.47 11.63 -0.92
CA LEU A 130 -7.44 12.54 -0.30
C LEU A 130 -6.78 13.20 0.91
N CYS A 131 -6.64 14.53 0.89
CA CYS A 131 -6.40 15.29 2.11
C CYS A 131 -7.71 15.44 2.86
N ARG A 132 -7.75 15.10 4.15
CA ARG A 132 -8.81 15.59 5.04
C ARG A 132 -8.60 17.09 5.30
N ASN A 133 -8.98 17.94 4.35
CA ASN A 133 -9.23 19.33 4.68
C ASN A 133 -10.62 19.44 5.30
N ALA A 134 -10.70 20.12 6.44
CA ALA A 134 -11.96 20.46 7.13
C ALA A 134 -12.89 21.38 6.31
N PHE A 135 -12.52 21.72 5.07
CA PHE A 135 -13.35 22.52 4.17
C PHE A 135 -13.15 22.06 2.73
N GLY A 136 -14.23 21.56 2.13
CA GLY A 136 -14.53 21.65 0.71
C GLY A 136 -13.65 20.85 -0.24
N VAL A 137 -14.30 19.92 -0.95
CA VAL A 137 -13.88 19.33 -2.23
C VAL A 137 -13.00 20.26 -3.06
N VAL A 138 -11.86 19.77 -3.54
CA VAL A 138 -11.25 20.26 -4.78
C VAL A 138 -10.88 19.04 -5.63
N GLN A 139 -11.24 19.12 -6.91
CA GLN A 139 -11.13 18.11 -7.97
C GLN A 139 -9.73 17.54 -8.17
#